data_AF-A0A1I8N0Z2-F1
#
_entry.id   AF-A0A1I8N0Z2-F1
#
_cell.length_a   1.000
_cell.length_b   1.000
_cell.length_c   1.000
_cell.angle_alpha   90.00
_cell.angle_beta   90.00
_cell.angle_gamma   90.00
#
_symmetry.space_group_name_H-M   'P 1'
#
loop_
_entity.id
_entity.type
_entity.pdbx_description
1 polymer ?
#
loop_
_entity_poly.entity_id
_entity_poly.type
_entity_poly.pdbx_seq_one_letter_code
_entity_poly.pdbx_strand_id
1 'polypeptide(L)'
;MHYQIGPSLKLICQTLQKNTERVNQCQRFEIAELLKTLNATEKLLVAKYFCKLPWNIGSLFVLGILHDLRILTATEFILCYNSNEDVQLVLNDFYESEFELITNLFINSTMDSGNSIRLSDILEVSLENLFKDLLEKPELNSLGYAKYMRSSVPGEILIKIIQKHVDVIIRLEQSGVSAAFENFSSWINEGVDELKFPKDLYDNLLSNNIEDSLNYLLKLASVENFRNWKFYLILLQTLCSGNNEKAGPYVRKHLKAHLKQLATLPYKRSMMNLLLTARASNAVTMDISKNLDLYADWYKNNIGEMKFFFKAEEFHNIMNLLDQCIAYEAELDYLEIHAAISISPPVLCGKIVQSYKSKCKQRLQQIKKGIKGVGIDESIVIEDSN
;
A
#
# COMPACT_ATOMS: atom_id res chain seq x y z
N MET A 1 2.70 2.98 -51.97
CA MET A 1 3.21 4.36 -51.92
C MET A 1 4.51 4.38 -51.13
N HIS A 2 5.65 4.55 -51.79
CA HIS A 2 6.92 4.80 -51.11
C HIS A 2 6.96 6.27 -50.69
N TYR A 3 6.80 6.55 -49.41
CA TYR A 3 7.06 7.88 -48.88
C TYR A 3 8.58 8.12 -48.91
N GLN A 4 9.05 8.94 -49.86
CA GLN A 4 10.41 9.45 -49.82
C GLN A 4 10.51 10.43 -48.64
N ILE A 5 11.27 10.03 -47.61
CA ILE A 5 11.61 10.88 -46.47
C ILE A 5 12.42 12.07 -47.01
N GLY A 6 11.93 13.29 -46.79
CA GLY A 6 12.63 14.51 -47.20
C GLY A 6 14.02 14.61 -46.54
N PRO A 7 15.02 15.26 -47.17
CA PRO A 7 16.38 15.38 -46.64
C PRO A 7 16.43 16.00 -45.24
N SER A 8 15.52 16.93 -44.94
CA SER A 8 15.34 17.57 -43.64
C SER A 8 14.95 16.56 -42.56
N LEU A 9 13.92 15.74 -42.80
CA LEU A 9 13.46 14.73 -41.85
C LEU A 9 14.54 13.67 -41.58
N LYS A 10 15.32 13.30 -42.59
CA LYS A 10 16.47 12.39 -42.42
C LYS A 10 17.53 12.98 -41.48
N LEU A 11 17.85 14.27 -41.65
CA LEU A 11 18.80 14.97 -40.78
C LEU A 11 18.29 15.04 -39.33
N ILE A 12 16.99 15.31 -39.15
CA ILE A 12 16.37 15.36 -37.82
C ILE A 12 16.47 14.00 -37.14
N CYS A 13 16.09 12.91 -37.81
CA CYS A 13 16.20 11.56 -37.27
C CYS A 13 17.65 11.19 -36.87
N GLN A 14 18.62 11.51 -37.73
CA GLN A 14 20.04 11.29 -37.42
C GLN A 14 20.53 12.11 -36.22
N THR A 15 20.05 13.35 -36.10
CA THR A 15 20.37 14.23 -34.97
C THR A 15 19.79 13.69 -33.67
N LEU A 16 18.55 13.21 -33.68
CA LEU A 16 17.93 12.58 -32.51
C LEU A 16 18.70 11.33 -32.10
N GLN A 17 18.98 10.42 -33.04
CA GLN A 17 19.74 9.20 -32.75
C GLN A 17 21.13 9.49 -32.15
N LYS A 18 21.85 10.46 -32.70
CA LYS A 18 23.15 10.86 -32.15
C LYS A 18 23.05 11.38 -30.71
N ASN A 19 21.97 12.10 -30.39
CA ASN A 19 21.73 12.63 -29.06
C ASN A 19 21.14 11.59 -28.10
N THR A 20 20.55 10.49 -28.58
CA THR A 20 20.23 9.35 -27.71
C THR A 20 21.49 8.60 -27.28
N GLU A 21 22.51 8.53 -28.15
CA GLU A 21 23.76 7.79 -27.89
C GLU A 21 24.75 8.54 -26.98
N ARG A 22 24.57 9.84 -26.74
CA ARG A 22 25.49 10.67 -25.92
C ARG A 22 24.72 11.69 -25.08
N VAL A 23 25.11 11.86 -23.81
CA VAL A 23 24.59 12.99 -22.99
C VAL A 23 25.19 14.28 -23.52
N ASN A 24 24.38 15.09 -24.19
CA ASN A 24 24.81 16.42 -24.63
C ASN A 24 23.74 17.46 -24.28
N GLN A 25 23.56 17.70 -22.98
CA GLN A 25 22.51 18.59 -22.43
C GLN A 25 22.57 20.02 -22.98
N CYS A 26 23.73 20.47 -23.47
CA CYS A 26 23.92 21.79 -24.05
C CYS A 26 23.11 22.04 -25.34
N GLN A 27 22.51 21.01 -25.96
CA GLN A 27 21.80 21.13 -27.25
C GLN A 27 20.27 21.17 -27.12
N ARG A 28 19.70 21.30 -25.91
CA ARG A 28 18.22 21.22 -25.71
C ARG A 28 17.49 22.24 -26.58
N PHE A 29 17.96 23.48 -26.58
CA PHE A 29 17.38 24.57 -27.36
C PHE A 29 17.45 24.31 -28.87
N GLU A 30 18.61 23.88 -29.37
CA GLU A 30 18.85 23.62 -30.79
C GLU A 30 17.95 22.50 -31.31
N ILE A 31 17.83 21.40 -30.56
CA ILE A 31 16.94 20.28 -30.90
C ILE A 31 15.48 20.73 -30.85
N ALA A 32 15.09 21.51 -29.84
CA ALA A 32 13.72 22.00 -29.72
C ALA A 32 13.33 22.91 -30.89
N GLU A 33 14.18 23.85 -31.29
CA GLU A 33 13.94 24.73 -32.44
C GLU A 33 13.85 23.94 -33.75
N LEU A 34 14.73 22.97 -33.95
CA LEU A 34 14.69 22.05 -35.10
C LEU A 34 13.35 21.27 -35.15
N LEU A 35 12.88 20.76 -34.01
CA LEU A 35 11.63 20.00 -33.95
C LEU A 35 10.38 20.88 -34.14
N LYS A 36 10.45 22.18 -33.82
CA LYS A 36 9.35 23.13 -34.06
C LYS A 36 9.10 23.40 -35.54
N THR A 37 10.07 23.17 -36.43
CA THR A 37 9.87 23.37 -37.88
C THR A 37 9.04 22.26 -38.53
N LEU A 38 8.77 21.16 -37.82
CA LEU A 38 8.08 20.00 -38.35
C LEU A 38 6.57 20.24 -38.52
N ASN A 39 6.03 19.77 -39.64
CA ASN A 39 4.57 19.67 -39.83
C ASN A 39 4.00 18.45 -39.09
N ALA A 40 2.66 18.32 -39.04
CA ALA A 40 1.99 17.26 -38.29
C ALA A 40 2.39 15.83 -38.75
N THR A 41 2.52 15.61 -40.05
CA THR A 41 2.93 14.30 -40.61
C THR A 41 4.37 13.98 -40.23
N GLU A 42 5.27 14.96 -40.30
CA GLU A 42 6.67 14.78 -39.92
C GLU A 42 6.83 14.53 -38.42
N LYS A 43 6.06 15.23 -37.57
CA LYS A 43 6.01 14.97 -36.12
C LYS A 43 5.61 13.52 -35.84
N LEU A 44 4.58 13.02 -36.52
CA LEU A 44 4.16 11.62 -36.39
C LEU A 44 5.26 10.64 -36.84
N LEU A 45 5.98 10.94 -37.93
CA LEU A 45 7.08 10.11 -38.41
C LEU A 45 8.27 10.12 -37.45
N VAL A 46 8.61 11.28 -36.88
CA VAL A 46 9.65 11.42 -35.86
C VAL A 46 9.29 10.63 -34.60
N ALA A 47 8.06 10.74 -34.11
CA ALA A 47 7.58 9.98 -32.97
C ALA A 47 7.72 8.47 -33.21
N LYS A 48 7.23 7.97 -34.35
CA LYS A 48 7.36 6.54 -34.72
C LYS A 48 8.80 6.09 -34.92
N TYR A 49 9.68 6.96 -35.39
CA TYR A 49 11.10 6.66 -35.53
C TYR A 49 11.77 6.56 -34.16
N PHE A 50 11.52 7.51 -33.26
CA PHE A 50 12.08 7.51 -31.92
C PHE A 50 11.69 6.25 -31.13
N CYS A 51 10.42 5.80 -31.22
CA CYS A 51 9.98 4.55 -30.58
C CYS A 51 10.70 3.28 -31.09
N LYS A 52 11.45 3.34 -32.19
CA LYS A 52 12.24 2.22 -32.72
C LYS A 52 13.72 2.29 -32.34
N LEU A 53 14.15 3.40 -31.74
CA LEU A 53 15.53 3.56 -31.29
C LEU A 53 15.75 2.75 -30.01
N PRO A 54 16.97 2.20 -29.82
CA PRO A 54 17.33 1.59 -28.55
C PRO A 54 17.30 2.62 -27.42
N TRP A 55 16.88 2.17 -26.23
CA TRP A 55 16.95 2.99 -25.02
C TRP A 55 18.41 3.16 -24.59
N ASN A 56 18.85 4.40 -24.47
CA ASN A 56 20.22 4.77 -24.18
C ASN A 56 20.25 5.95 -23.20
N ILE A 57 21.44 6.23 -22.67
CA ILE A 57 21.72 7.28 -21.69
C ILE A 57 21.17 8.68 -22.09
N GLY A 58 21.12 9.02 -23.39
CA GLY A 58 20.57 10.29 -23.86
C GLY A 58 19.09 10.25 -24.26
N SER A 59 18.47 9.06 -24.30
CA SER A 59 17.08 8.89 -24.73
C SER A 59 16.09 9.61 -23.83
N LEU A 60 16.35 9.60 -22.53
CA LEU A 60 15.60 10.33 -21.51
C LEU A 60 15.47 11.82 -21.84
N PHE A 61 16.61 12.46 -22.11
CA PHE A 61 16.69 13.89 -22.47
C PHE A 61 15.93 14.20 -23.75
N VAL A 62 16.11 13.38 -24.79
CA VAL A 62 15.43 13.58 -26.08
C VAL A 62 13.91 13.39 -25.93
N LEU A 63 13.47 12.39 -25.16
CA LEU A 63 12.07 12.15 -24.88
C LEU A 63 11.44 13.32 -24.13
N GLY A 64 12.15 13.94 -23.16
CA GLY A 64 11.69 15.16 -22.50
C GLY A 64 11.39 16.30 -23.48
N ILE A 65 12.26 16.53 -24.47
CA ILE A 65 12.03 17.56 -25.49
C ILE A 65 10.81 17.21 -26.37
N LEU A 66 10.70 15.95 -26.79
CA LEU A 66 9.56 15.48 -27.59
C LEU A 66 8.24 15.60 -26.82
N HIS A 67 8.28 15.35 -25.50
CA HIS A 67 7.16 15.50 -24.58
C HIS A 67 6.70 16.96 -24.49
N ASP A 68 7.63 17.88 -24.21
CA ASP A 68 7.36 19.32 -24.10
C ASP A 68 6.72 19.88 -25.37
N LEU A 69 7.21 19.44 -26.53
CA LEU A 69 6.72 19.86 -27.84
C LEU A 69 5.45 19.12 -28.30
N ARG A 70 4.93 18.19 -27.48
CA ARG A 70 3.76 17.35 -27.77
C ARG A 70 3.90 16.58 -29.08
N ILE A 71 5.12 16.13 -29.39
CA ILE A 71 5.43 15.30 -30.56
C ILE A 71 5.24 13.83 -30.20
N LEU A 72 5.70 13.45 -29.00
CA LEU A 72 5.56 12.11 -28.45
C LEU A 72 5.45 12.23 -26.92
N THR A 73 4.34 11.78 -26.35
CA THR A 73 4.15 11.76 -24.90
C THR A 73 4.82 10.55 -24.26
N ALA A 74 5.08 10.61 -22.94
CA ALA A 74 5.62 9.46 -22.20
C ALA A 74 4.66 8.25 -22.30
N THR A 75 3.36 8.51 -22.20
CA THR A 75 2.31 7.47 -22.34
C THR A 75 2.38 6.77 -23.70
N GLU A 76 2.43 7.53 -24.79
CA GLU A 76 2.54 6.97 -26.14
C GLU A 76 3.83 6.18 -26.31
N PHE A 77 4.95 6.69 -25.76
CA PHE A 77 6.24 6.01 -25.84
C PHE A 77 6.23 4.67 -25.11
N ILE A 78 5.80 4.63 -23.85
CA ILE A 78 5.73 3.39 -23.06
C ILE A 78 4.82 2.36 -23.71
N LEU A 79 3.67 2.78 -24.24
CA LEU A 79 2.72 1.87 -24.89
C LEU A 79 3.20 1.31 -26.24
N CYS A 80 4.27 1.88 -26.83
CA CYS A 80 4.90 1.35 -28.04
C CYS A 80 5.78 0.12 -27.77
N TYR A 81 6.23 -0.08 -26.53
CA TYR A 81 7.03 -1.26 -26.18
C TYR A 81 6.15 -2.50 -26.03
N ASN A 82 6.72 -3.63 -26.46
CA ASN A 82 6.12 -4.96 -26.29
C ASN A 82 6.85 -5.78 -25.20
N SER A 83 8.08 -5.41 -24.86
CA SER A 83 8.90 -6.07 -23.85
C SER A 83 8.69 -5.41 -22.49
N ASN A 84 8.29 -6.17 -21.49
CA ASN A 84 8.14 -5.68 -20.12
C ASN A 84 9.49 -5.29 -19.49
N GLU A 85 10.57 -5.98 -19.86
CA GLU A 85 11.92 -5.69 -19.36
C GLU A 85 12.41 -4.32 -19.85
N ASP A 86 12.23 -4.03 -21.14
CA ASP A 86 12.60 -2.73 -21.71
C ASP A 86 11.79 -1.59 -21.08
N VAL A 87 10.49 -1.83 -20.84
CA VAL A 87 9.61 -0.86 -20.16
C VAL A 87 10.10 -0.62 -18.73
N GLN A 88 10.48 -1.67 -17.99
CA GLN A 88 10.99 -1.52 -16.63
C GLN A 88 12.27 -0.68 -16.59
N LEU A 89 13.20 -0.89 -17.53
CA LEU A 89 14.43 -0.10 -17.61
C LEU A 89 14.12 1.39 -17.82
N VAL A 90 13.23 1.72 -18.75
CA VAL A 90 12.80 3.10 -18.99
C VAL A 90 12.14 3.71 -17.74
N LEU A 91 11.24 2.96 -17.09
CA LEU A 91 10.54 3.44 -15.91
C LEU A 91 11.46 3.66 -14.71
N ASN A 92 12.49 2.84 -14.54
CA ASN A 92 13.51 3.04 -13.51
C ASN A 92 14.21 4.40 -13.69
N ASP A 93 14.61 4.75 -14.92
CA ASP A 93 15.20 6.06 -15.20
C ASP A 93 14.22 7.21 -14.90
N PHE A 94 12.92 7.01 -15.18
CA PHE A 94 11.91 8.02 -14.87
C PHE A 94 11.70 8.20 -13.36
N TYR A 95 11.67 7.10 -12.60
CA TYR A 95 11.57 7.13 -11.13
C TYR A 95 12.79 7.78 -10.47
N GLU A 96 13.96 7.69 -11.11
CA GLU A 96 15.21 8.25 -10.59
C GLU A 96 15.36 9.74 -10.92
N SER A 97 15.02 10.16 -12.15
CA SER A 97 15.45 11.46 -12.66
C SER A 97 14.43 12.29 -13.45
N GLU A 98 13.37 11.70 -14.01
CA GLU A 98 12.36 12.43 -14.80
C GLU A 98 10.97 12.41 -14.17
N PHE A 99 10.82 13.19 -13.10
CA PHE A 99 9.60 13.19 -12.30
C PHE A 99 8.37 13.71 -13.07
N GLU A 100 8.55 14.59 -14.05
CA GLU A 100 7.47 15.07 -14.91
C GLU A 100 6.91 13.96 -15.79
N LEU A 101 7.78 13.15 -16.40
CA LEU A 101 7.39 12.05 -17.29
C LEU A 101 6.64 10.96 -16.52
N ILE A 102 7.16 10.51 -15.38
CA ILE A 102 6.47 9.51 -14.55
C ILE A 102 5.15 10.06 -13.99
N THR A 103 5.10 11.33 -13.59
CA THR A 103 3.84 11.97 -13.16
C THR A 103 2.81 11.96 -14.28
N ASN A 104 3.21 12.25 -15.51
CA ASN A 104 2.32 12.17 -16.67
C ASN A 104 1.75 10.76 -16.85
N LEU A 105 2.55 9.70 -16.67
CA LEU A 105 2.08 8.33 -16.75
C LEU A 105 1.04 8.03 -15.67
N PHE A 106 1.32 8.37 -14.41
CA PHE A 106 0.36 8.15 -13.32
C PHE A 106 -0.94 8.91 -13.54
N ILE A 107 -0.91 10.17 -13.94
CA ILE A 107 -2.12 10.95 -14.28
C ILE A 107 -2.92 10.22 -15.36
N ASN A 108 -2.29 9.83 -16.47
CA ASN A 108 -2.98 9.17 -17.57
C ASN A 108 -3.55 7.80 -17.19
N SER A 109 -2.91 7.08 -16.28
CA SER A 109 -3.40 5.79 -15.75
C SER A 109 -4.66 5.91 -14.89
N THR A 110 -5.06 7.13 -14.50
CA THR A 110 -6.29 7.37 -13.74
C THR A 110 -7.52 7.67 -14.60
N MET A 111 -7.32 7.79 -15.91
CA MET A 111 -8.35 8.13 -16.89
C MET A 111 -9.17 6.90 -17.29
N ASP A 112 -10.37 7.11 -17.82
CA ASP A 112 -11.24 6.02 -18.27
C ASP A 112 -11.02 5.74 -19.77
N SER A 113 -9.98 4.96 -20.09
CA SER A 113 -9.69 4.52 -21.46
C SER A 113 -8.97 3.18 -21.50
N GLY A 114 -9.05 2.45 -22.62
CA GLY A 114 -8.35 1.16 -22.77
C GLY A 114 -6.82 1.29 -22.62
N ASN A 115 -6.24 2.40 -23.10
CA ASN A 115 -4.82 2.70 -22.90
C ASN A 115 -4.48 2.96 -21.43
N SER A 116 -5.39 3.57 -20.68
CA SER A 116 -5.21 3.81 -19.24
C SER A 116 -5.16 2.50 -18.46
N ILE A 117 -6.00 1.51 -18.80
CA ILE A 117 -5.98 0.17 -18.17
C ILE A 117 -4.61 -0.49 -18.40
N ARG A 118 -4.16 -0.57 -19.66
CA ARG A 118 -2.85 -1.16 -19.97
C ARG A 118 -1.70 -0.42 -19.28
N LEU A 119 -1.76 0.91 -19.22
CA LEU A 119 -0.74 1.71 -18.52
C LEU A 119 -0.78 1.48 -17.00
N SER A 120 -1.97 1.33 -16.43
CA SER A 120 -2.18 1.03 -15.02
C SER A 120 -1.50 -0.29 -14.63
N ASP A 121 -1.64 -1.33 -15.45
CA ASP A 121 -0.99 -2.63 -15.23
C ASP A 121 0.53 -2.54 -15.31
N ILE A 122 1.05 -1.82 -16.31
CA ILE A 122 2.49 -1.56 -16.47
C ILE A 122 3.06 -0.86 -15.22
N LEU A 123 2.39 0.19 -14.75
CA LEU A 123 2.84 0.94 -13.58
C LEU A 123 2.75 0.13 -12.30
N GLU A 124 1.77 -0.76 -12.15
CA GLU A 124 1.67 -1.63 -10.97
C GLU A 124 2.81 -2.64 -10.91
N VAL A 125 3.11 -3.32 -12.02
CA VAL A 125 4.27 -4.22 -12.10
C VAL A 125 5.56 -3.45 -11.83
N SER A 126 5.67 -2.24 -12.36
CA SER A 126 6.86 -1.43 -12.20
C SER A 126 7.09 -0.93 -10.78
N LEU A 127 6.02 -0.48 -10.12
CA LEU A 127 6.05 -0.14 -8.69
C LEU A 127 6.36 -1.37 -7.83
N GLU A 128 5.81 -2.54 -8.17
CA GLU A 128 6.06 -3.76 -7.40
C GLU A 128 7.55 -4.14 -7.44
N ASN A 129 8.19 -4.07 -8.61
CA ASN A 129 9.62 -4.29 -8.76
C ASN A 129 10.43 -3.25 -7.97
N LEU A 130 10.12 -1.96 -8.13
CA LEU A 130 10.79 -0.88 -7.39
C LEU A 130 10.67 -1.06 -5.88
N PHE A 131 9.48 -1.42 -5.38
CA PHE A 131 9.25 -1.56 -3.95
C PHE A 131 9.94 -2.79 -3.38
N LYS A 132 10.03 -3.90 -4.12
CA LYS A 132 10.85 -5.06 -3.71
C LYS A 132 12.33 -4.67 -3.60
N ASP A 133 12.85 -3.94 -4.58
CA ASP A 133 14.22 -3.45 -4.55
C ASP A 133 14.47 -2.51 -3.35
N LEU A 134 13.50 -1.65 -3.02
CA LEU A 134 13.59 -0.72 -1.89
C LEU A 134 13.45 -1.39 -0.51
N LEU A 135 12.78 -2.54 -0.42
CA LEU A 135 12.78 -3.33 0.82
C LEU A 135 14.18 -3.90 1.10
N GLU A 136 14.89 -4.36 0.07
CA GLU A 136 16.24 -4.90 0.22
C GLU A 136 17.33 -3.82 0.32
N LYS A 137 17.18 -2.75 -0.47
CA LYS A 137 18.17 -1.66 -0.61
C LYS A 137 17.47 -0.31 -0.70
N PRO A 138 17.09 0.28 0.46
CA PRO A 138 16.35 1.56 0.50
C PRO A 138 17.07 2.73 -0.19
N GLU A 139 18.41 2.70 -0.27
CA GLU A 139 19.19 3.78 -0.88
C GLU A 139 19.17 3.77 -2.42
N LEU A 140 18.53 2.77 -3.06
CA LEU A 140 18.41 2.70 -4.51
C LEU A 140 17.57 3.84 -5.11
N ASN A 141 16.53 4.29 -4.40
CA ASN A 141 15.67 5.37 -4.86
C ASN A 141 15.10 6.13 -3.66
N SER A 142 15.19 7.47 -3.70
CA SER A 142 14.73 8.35 -2.62
C SER A 142 13.21 8.60 -2.61
N LEU A 143 12.46 8.00 -3.54
CA LEU A 143 11.06 8.30 -3.84
C LEU A 143 10.81 9.78 -4.16
N GLY A 144 11.81 10.46 -4.73
CA GLY A 144 11.72 11.86 -5.13
C GLY A 144 10.55 12.14 -6.08
N TYR A 145 10.23 11.18 -6.95
CA TYR A 145 9.07 11.24 -7.84
C TYR A 145 7.74 11.35 -7.07
N ALA A 146 7.60 10.65 -5.94
CA ALA A 146 6.36 10.64 -5.16
C ALA A 146 6.16 11.98 -4.44
N LYS A 147 7.27 12.55 -3.94
CA LYS A 147 7.30 13.92 -3.39
C LYS A 147 6.91 14.95 -4.43
N TYR A 148 7.41 14.80 -5.66
CA TYR A 148 7.04 15.66 -6.77
C TYR A 148 5.54 15.57 -7.07
N MET A 149 5.00 14.35 -7.25
CA MET A 149 3.58 14.12 -7.51
C MET A 149 2.68 14.74 -6.44
N ARG A 150 3.04 14.58 -5.15
CA ARG A 150 2.30 15.19 -4.04
C ARG A 150 2.15 16.71 -4.16
N SER A 151 3.12 17.38 -4.79
CA SER A 151 3.13 18.84 -4.97
C SER A 151 2.56 19.33 -6.31
N SER A 152 2.58 18.49 -7.35
CA SER A 152 2.25 18.89 -8.72
C SER A 152 0.91 18.36 -9.24
N VAL A 153 0.35 17.33 -8.60
CA VAL A 153 -0.88 16.66 -9.07
C VAL A 153 -2.12 17.20 -8.35
N PRO A 154 -3.25 17.44 -9.05
CA PRO A 154 -4.52 17.80 -8.43
C PRO A 154 -5.02 16.76 -7.42
N GLY A 155 -5.64 17.20 -6.33
CA GLY A 155 -6.01 16.34 -5.18
C GLY A 155 -6.81 15.08 -5.54
N GLU A 156 -7.83 15.19 -6.41
CA GLU A 156 -8.65 14.04 -6.81
C GLU A 156 -7.84 12.95 -7.54
N ILE A 157 -6.89 13.37 -8.38
CA ILE A 157 -6.02 12.44 -9.12
C ILE A 157 -4.96 11.88 -8.16
N LEU A 158 -4.41 12.72 -7.28
CA LEU A 158 -3.43 12.32 -6.28
C LEU A 158 -3.97 11.22 -5.36
N ILE A 159 -5.25 11.27 -4.97
CA ILE A 159 -5.88 10.20 -4.18
C ILE A 159 -5.83 8.86 -4.92
N LYS A 160 -6.14 8.82 -6.22
CA LYS A 160 -6.04 7.57 -7.02
C LYS A 160 -4.59 7.06 -7.12
N ILE A 161 -3.63 7.97 -7.23
CA ILE A 161 -2.19 7.61 -7.23
C ILE A 161 -1.79 7.04 -5.87
N ILE A 162 -2.20 7.65 -4.77
CA ILE A 162 -1.99 7.16 -3.41
C ILE A 162 -2.56 5.74 -3.27
N GLN A 163 -3.82 5.55 -3.69
CA GLN A 163 -4.47 4.24 -3.64
C GLN A 163 -3.65 3.18 -4.37
N LYS A 164 -3.16 3.47 -5.58
CA LYS A 164 -2.28 2.56 -6.32
C LYS A 164 -0.99 2.23 -5.56
N HIS A 165 -0.33 3.22 -4.95
CA HIS A 165 0.89 2.97 -4.16
C HIS A 165 0.60 2.13 -2.92
N VAL A 166 -0.49 2.42 -2.20
CA VAL A 166 -0.96 1.65 -1.04
C VAL A 166 -1.27 0.20 -1.45
N ASP A 167 -1.94 0.00 -2.57
CA ASP A 167 -2.30 -1.31 -3.08
C ASP A 167 -1.06 -2.15 -3.43
N VAL A 168 -0.05 -1.55 -4.06
CA VAL A 168 1.19 -2.26 -4.41
C VAL A 168 1.98 -2.61 -3.15
N ILE A 169 2.20 -1.68 -2.22
CA ILE A 169 3.01 -1.96 -1.02
C ILE A 169 2.41 -3.07 -0.17
N ILE A 170 1.07 -3.12 0.00
CA ILE A 170 0.47 -4.19 0.79
C ILE A 170 0.59 -5.56 0.14
N ARG A 171 0.71 -5.63 -1.19
CA ARG A 171 0.80 -6.89 -1.96
C ARG A 171 2.21 -7.49 -2.01
N LEU A 172 3.23 -6.78 -1.51
CA LEU A 172 4.62 -7.24 -1.56
C LEU A 172 4.83 -8.58 -0.84
N GLU A 173 4.03 -8.86 0.19
CA GLU A 173 4.05 -10.15 0.89
C GLU A 173 2.62 -10.61 1.20
N GLN A 174 2.27 -11.81 0.72
CA GLN A 174 1.02 -12.45 1.08
C GLN A 174 1.18 -13.22 2.39
N SER A 175 0.38 -12.84 3.37
CA SER A 175 0.33 -13.45 4.69
C SER A 175 -1.12 -13.58 5.16
N GLY A 176 -1.51 -14.75 5.67
CA GLY A 176 -2.84 -14.99 6.24
C GLY A 176 -3.03 -14.37 7.62
N VAL A 177 -4.28 -14.40 8.13
CA VAL A 177 -4.60 -13.82 9.44
C VAL A 177 -3.90 -14.56 10.59
N SER A 178 -3.74 -15.88 10.52
CA SER A 178 -3.00 -16.65 11.53
C SER A 178 -1.55 -16.20 11.66
N ALA A 179 -0.86 -16.06 10.51
CA ALA A 179 0.52 -15.56 10.47
C ALA A 179 0.62 -14.15 11.07
N ALA A 180 -0.42 -13.32 10.88
CA ALA A 180 -0.47 -11.98 11.45
C ALA A 180 -0.58 -11.94 12.97
N PHE A 181 -1.30 -12.88 13.58
CA PHE A 181 -1.31 -13.01 15.04
C PHE A 181 -0.02 -13.62 15.58
N GLU A 182 0.60 -14.54 14.83
CA GLU A 182 1.84 -15.22 15.24
C GLU A 182 3.08 -14.35 15.17
N ASN A 183 3.15 -13.44 14.20
CA ASN A 183 4.32 -12.61 13.93
C ASN A 183 4.08 -11.12 14.19
N PHE A 184 2.99 -10.78 14.89
CA PHE A 184 2.56 -9.38 15.06
C PHE A 184 3.69 -8.50 15.59
N SER A 185 4.29 -8.87 16.72
CA SER A 185 5.33 -8.05 17.35
C SER A 185 6.57 -7.98 16.49
N SER A 186 6.92 -9.09 15.81
CA SER A 186 8.06 -9.14 14.89
C SER A 186 7.89 -8.15 13.73
N TRP A 187 6.74 -8.15 13.06
CA TRP A 187 6.49 -7.28 11.90
C TRP A 187 6.37 -5.81 12.28
N ILE A 188 5.75 -5.51 13.43
CA ILE A 188 5.65 -4.15 13.96
C ILE A 188 7.04 -3.59 14.29
N ASN A 189 7.92 -4.40 14.89
CA ASN A 189 9.28 -3.96 15.18
C ASN A 189 10.13 -3.85 13.91
N GLU A 190 10.02 -4.80 12.97
CA GLU A 190 10.65 -4.74 11.65
C GLU A 190 10.27 -3.42 10.92
N GLY A 191 8.99 -3.06 10.93
CA GLY A 191 8.49 -1.81 10.34
C GLY A 191 9.06 -0.53 10.97
N VAL A 192 9.39 -0.56 12.27
CA VAL A 192 9.95 0.59 12.99
C VAL A 192 11.47 0.65 12.91
N ASP A 193 12.16 -0.47 13.05
CA ASP A 193 13.60 -0.48 13.26
C ASP A 193 14.38 -0.81 11.99
N GLU A 194 13.80 -1.60 11.07
CA GLU A 194 14.52 -2.18 9.94
C GLU A 194 14.08 -1.59 8.60
N LEU A 195 12.79 -1.30 8.43
CA LEU A 195 12.25 -0.86 7.15
C LEU A 195 12.21 0.68 7.04
N LYS A 196 13.14 1.22 6.24
CA LYS A 196 13.16 2.65 5.87
C LYS A 196 12.08 2.99 4.83
N PHE A 197 11.87 2.11 3.84
CA PHE A 197 10.99 2.37 2.70
C PHE A 197 9.53 2.78 3.06
N PRO A 198 8.81 2.09 3.97
CA PRO A 198 7.46 2.51 4.34
C PRO A 198 7.38 3.93 4.92
N LYS A 199 8.42 4.35 5.67
CA LYS A 199 8.53 5.70 6.23
C LYS A 199 8.81 6.73 5.14
N ASP A 200 9.73 6.42 4.21
CA ASP A 200 10.00 7.28 3.06
C ASP A 200 8.76 7.45 2.18
N LEU A 201 7.96 6.40 1.99
CA LEU A 201 6.68 6.50 1.27
C LEU A 201 5.69 7.40 2.01
N TYR A 202 5.60 7.27 3.34
CA TYR A 202 4.79 8.16 4.15
C TYR A 202 5.22 9.63 4.00
N ASP A 203 6.50 9.92 4.17
CA ASP A 203 7.05 11.28 4.14
C ASP A 203 6.97 11.93 2.77
N ASN A 204 7.10 11.14 1.69
CA ASN A 204 7.08 11.66 0.33
C ASN A 204 5.67 11.74 -0.25
N LEU A 205 4.74 10.84 0.11
CA LEU A 205 3.43 10.75 -0.54
C LEU A 205 2.23 10.89 0.40
N LEU A 206 2.23 10.20 1.55
CA LEU A 206 1.00 9.98 2.34
C LEU A 206 0.73 11.06 3.39
N SER A 207 1.76 11.74 3.90
CA SER A 207 1.69 12.62 5.08
C SER A 207 0.66 13.78 4.99
N ASN A 208 0.32 14.23 3.78
CA ASN A 208 -0.65 15.32 3.58
C ASN A 208 -2.09 14.81 3.37
N ASN A 209 -2.26 13.52 3.12
CA ASN A 209 -3.54 12.87 2.79
C ASN A 209 -3.80 11.68 3.73
N ILE A 210 -3.50 11.85 5.02
CA ILE A 210 -3.55 10.78 6.03
C ILE A 210 -4.96 10.17 6.12
N GLU A 211 -6.00 10.99 6.16
CA GLU A 211 -7.38 10.49 6.29
C GLU A 211 -7.81 9.65 5.07
N ASP A 212 -7.52 10.11 3.86
CA ASP A 212 -7.81 9.36 2.63
C ASP A 212 -7.00 8.06 2.55
N SER A 213 -5.73 8.12 2.95
CA SER A 213 -4.84 6.95 3.01
C SER A 213 -5.35 5.91 4.01
N LEU A 214 -5.75 6.34 5.21
CA LEU A 214 -6.32 5.48 6.24
C LEU A 214 -7.68 4.91 5.80
N ASN A 215 -8.56 5.73 5.22
CA ASN A 215 -9.86 5.30 4.72
C ASN A 215 -9.71 4.15 3.73
N TYR A 216 -8.80 4.32 2.76
CA TYR A 216 -8.54 3.31 1.75
C TYR A 216 -7.89 2.06 2.36
N LEU A 217 -6.86 2.22 3.17
CA LEU A 217 -6.16 1.10 3.81
C LEU A 217 -7.11 0.24 4.65
N LEU A 218 -7.95 0.86 5.49
CA LEU A 218 -8.92 0.16 6.33
C LEU A 218 -10.01 -0.55 5.50
N LYS A 219 -10.40 0.04 4.36
CA LYS A 219 -11.33 -0.60 3.42
C LYS A 219 -10.74 -1.87 2.81
N LEU A 220 -9.45 -1.89 2.46
CA LEU A 220 -8.79 -3.07 1.88
C LEU A 220 -8.83 -4.29 2.81
N ALA A 221 -8.59 -4.08 4.11
CA ALA A 221 -8.64 -5.17 5.09
C ALA A 221 -10.06 -5.70 5.35
N SER A 222 -11.09 -4.99 4.89
CA SER A 222 -12.49 -5.42 4.97
C SER A 222 -12.91 -6.33 3.81
N VAL A 223 -12.05 -6.52 2.81
CA VAL A 223 -12.31 -7.42 1.66
C VAL A 223 -12.32 -8.88 2.12
N GLU A 224 -13.24 -9.66 1.57
CA GLU A 224 -13.29 -11.10 1.80
C GLU A 224 -11.97 -11.74 1.37
N ASN A 225 -11.45 -12.68 2.16
CA ASN A 225 -10.19 -13.34 1.82
C ASN A 225 -8.94 -12.44 1.80
N PHE A 226 -8.94 -11.32 2.54
CA PHE A 226 -7.75 -10.48 2.74
C PHE A 226 -6.53 -11.30 3.24
N ARG A 227 -5.41 -11.19 2.51
CA ARG A 227 -4.15 -11.94 2.69
C ARG A 227 -2.90 -11.05 2.66
N ASN A 228 -3.02 -9.76 2.92
CA ASN A 228 -1.91 -8.80 2.81
C ASN A 228 -1.56 -8.19 4.17
N TRP A 229 -1.55 -9.02 5.23
CA TRP A 229 -1.51 -8.55 6.61
C TRP A 229 -0.20 -7.86 7.02
N LYS A 230 0.98 -8.38 6.64
CA LYS A 230 2.27 -7.81 7.09
C LYS A 230 2.39 -6.32 6.77
N PHE A 231 2.35 -5.97 5.49
CA PHE A 231 2.50 -4.59 5.05
C PHE A 231 1.26 -3.74 5.33
N TYR A 232 0.07 -4.34 5.49
CA TYR A 232 -1.09 -3.63 6.03
C TYR A 232 -0.84 -3.11 7.45
N LEU A 233 -0.34 -3.96 8.35
CA LEU A 233 -0.08 -3.59 9.74
C LEU A 233 1.05 -2.56 9.83
N ILE A 234 2.15 -2.77 9.10
CA ILE A 234 3.28 -1.84 9.04
C ILE A 234 2.83 -0.47 8.52
N LEU A 235 2.04 -0.43 7.45
CA LEU A 235 1.58 0.85 6.88
C LEU A 235 0.58 1.56 7.80
N LEU A 236 -0.33 0.81 8.44
CA LEU A 236 -1.26 1.37 9.42
C LEU A 236 -0.50 1.99 10.61
N GLN A 237 0.50 1.27 11.12
CA GLN A 237 1.38 1.76 12.18
C GLN A 237 2.15 3.01 11.74
N THR A 238 2.70 3.01 10.52
CA THR A 238 3.45 4.14 9.95
C THR A 238 2.57 5.39 9.86
N LEU A 239 1.35 5.26 9.37
CA LEU A 239 0.38 6.38 9.31
C LEU A 239 0.01 6.90 10.70
N CYS A 240 -0.20 6.00 11.67
CA CYS A 240 -0.57 6.38 13.03
C CYS A 240 0.59 7.03 13.80
N SER A 241 1.82 6.55 13.60
CA SER A 241 3.03 7.10 14.23
C SER A 241 3.46 8.43 13.61
N GLY A 242 3.33 8.59 12.29
CA GLY A 242 3.74 9.79 11.57
C GLY A 242 2.91 11.03 11.92
N ASN A 243 1.61 10.87 12.25
CA ASN A 243 0.75 11.97 12.71
C ASN A 243 -0.45 11.46 13.53
N ASN A 244 -0.20 11.13 14.80
CA ASN A 244 -1.24 10.61 15.68
C ASN A 244 -2.36 11.62 16.00
N GLU A 245 -2.09 12.93 15.90
CA GLU A 245 -3.10 13.96 16.12
C GLU A 245 -4.24 13.88 15.09
N LYS A 246 -3.91 13.61 13.82
CA LYS A 246 -4.89 13.38 12.75
C LYS A 246 -5.35 11.93 12.67
N ALA A 247 -4.41 10.98 12.67
CA ALA A 247 -4.70 9.56 12.49
C ALA A 247 -5.50 8.96 13.66
N GLY A 248 -5.12 9.28 14.90
CA GLY A 248 -5.68 8.69 16.11
C GLY A 248 -7.20 8.85 16.24
N PRO A 249 -7.76 10.07 16.14
CA PRO A 249 -9.22 10.28 16.16
C PRO A 249 -9.94 9.51 15.06
N TYR A 250 -9.38 9.49 13.85
CA TYR A 250 -9.95 8.80 12.70
C TYR A 250 -10.03 7.29 12.94
N VAL A 251 -8.93 6.66 13.33
CA VAL A 251 -8.89 5.21 13.59
C VAL A 251 -9.75 4.82 14.80
N ARG A 252 -9.76 5.62 15.88
CA ARG A 252 -10.66 5.36 17.02
C ARG A 252 -12.14 5.38 16.61
N LYS A 253 -12.54 6.33 15.74
CA LYS A 253 -13.90 6.39 15.21
C LYS A 253 -14.21 5.14 14.37
N HIS A 254 -13.28 4.73 13.51
CA HIS A 254 -13.43 3.52 12.70
C HIS A 254 -13.58 2.26 13.55
N LEU A 255 -12.66 2.00 14.49
CA LEU A 255 -12.70 0.83 15.38
C LEU A 255 -13.99 0.77 16.20
N LYS A 256 -14.47 1.92 16.71
CA LYS A 256 -15.74 1.98 17.46
C LYS A 256 -16.95 1.66 16.58
N ALA A 257 -16.96 2.16 15.34
CA ALA A 257 -18.03 1.84 14.39
C ALA A 257 -18.00 0.35 14.00
N HIS A 258 -16.80 -0.19 13.75
CA HIS A 258 -16.58 -1.58 13.39
C HIS A 258 -16.96 -2.55 14.51
N LEU A 259 -16.62 -2.23 15.76
CA LEU A 259 -17.04 -3.01 16.94
C LEU A 259 -18.57 -3.02 17.10
N LYS A 260 -19.23 -1.88 16.88
CA LYS A 260 -20.71 -1.83 16.88
C LYS A 260 -21.32 -2.69 15.79
N GLN A 261 -20.75 -2.65 14.58
CA GLN A 261 -21.19 -3.49 13.47
C GLN A 261 -21.04 -4.98 13.81
N LEU A 262 -19.92 -5.38 14.41
CA LEU A 262 -19.68 -6.77 14.84
C LEU A 262 -20.67 -7.25 15.91
N ALA A 263 -21.17 -6.36 16.75
CA ALA A 263 -22.16 -6.71 17.77
C ALA A 263 -23.51 -7.09 17.16
N THR A 264 -23.86 -6.48 16.02
CA THR A 264 -25.09 -6.74 15.25
C THR A 264 -24.93 -7.85 14.21
N LEU A 265 -23.77 -7.90 13.55
CA LEU A 265 -23.43 -8.83 12.47
C LEU A 265 -22.13 -9.58 12.82
N PRO A 266 -22.21 -10.61 13.67
CA PRO A 266 -21.02 -11.27 14.19
C PRO A 266 -20.30 -12.06 13.10
N TYR A 267 -19.03 -11.72 12.88
CA TYR A 267 -18.18 -12.41 11.91
C TYR A 267 -16.74 -12.53 12.43
N LYS A 268 -16.27 -13.78 12.62
CA LYS A 268 -14.98 -14.10 13.25
C LYS A 268 -13.80 -13.35 12.62
N ARG A 269 -13.71 -13.35 11.29
CA ARG A 269 -12.59 -12.70 10.57
C ARG A 269 -12.59 -11.18 10.73
N SER A 270 -13.78 -10.59 10.83
CA SER A 270 -13.93 -9.15 11.07
C SER A 270 -13.53 -8.78 12.50
N MET A 271 -13.77 -9.64 13.49
CA MET A 271 -13.22 -9.48 14.85
C MET A 271 -11.69 -9.59 14.87
N MET A 272 -11.12 -10.57 14.15
CA MET A 272 -9.67 -10.70 14.02
C MET A 272 -9.04 -9.45 13.39
N ASN A 273 -9.69 -8.88 12.36
CA ASN A 273 -9.29 -7.59 11.80
C ASN A 273 -9.33 -6.48 12.86
N LEU A 274 -10.46 -6.32 13.57
CA LEU A 274 -10.59 -5.30 14.61
C LEU A 274 -9.44 -5.37 15.63
N LEU A 275 -9.10 -6.58 16.10
CA LEU A 275 -8.03 -6.79 17.08
C LEU A 275 -6.65 -6.41 16.51
N LEU A 276 -6.29 -6.89 15.31
CA LEU A 276 -4.99 -6.58 14.70
C LEU A 276 -4.86 -5.09 14.37
N THR A 277 -5.91 -4.48 13.82
CA THR A 277 -5.99 -3.04 13.52
C THR A 277 -5.86 -2.21 14.80
N ALA A 278 -6.51 -2.61 15.89
CA ALA A 278 -6.37 -1.96 17.18
C ALA A 278 -4.96 -2.08 17.74
N ARG A 279 -4.27 -3.22 17.58
CA ARG A 279 -2.87 -3.35 18.03
C ARG A 279 -1.95 -2.45 17.21
N ALA A 280 -1.99 -2.54 15.89
CA ALA A 280 -1.09 -1.79 15.01
C ALA A 280 -1.28 -0.27 15.13
N SER A 281 -2.53 0.21 15.25
CA SER A 281 -2.81 1.64 15.42
C SER A 281 -2.44 2.20 16.80
N ASN A 282 -2.21 1.36 17.81
CA ASN A 282 -1.70 1.77 19.12
C ASN A 282 -0.17 1.57 19.24
N ALA A 283 0.47 0.88 18.29
CA ALA A 283 1.91 0.66 18.26
C ALA A 283 2.69 1.88 17.69
N VAL A 284 2.42 3.07 18.21
CA VAL A 284 2.85 4.33 17.58
C VAL A 284 4.19 4.88 18.08
N THR A 285 4.84 4.18 19.00
CA THR A 285 6.12 4.61 19.60
C THR A 285 7.19 3.53 19.49
N MET A 286 8.46 3.90 19.65
CA MET A 286 9.57 2.94 19.76
C MET A 286 9.58 2.20 21.12
N ASP A 287 8.72 2.61 22.06
CA ASP A 287 8.60 1.98 23.37
C ASP A 287 7.49 0.93 23.35
N ILE A 288 7.89 -0.35 23.37
CA ILE A 288 6.98 -1.50 23.37
C ILE A 288 6.04 -1.46 24.59
N SER A 289 6.54 -1.08 25.77
CA SER A 289 5.72 -1.04 26.99
C SER A 289 4.62 0.01 26.85
N LYS A 290 4.98 1.19 26.35
CA LYS A 290 4.01 2.26 26.08
C LYS A 290 2.97 1.85 25.02
N ASN A 291 3.39 1.14 23.98
CA ASN A 291 2.47 0.63 22.96
C ASN A 291 1.47 -0.40 23.54
N LEU A 292 1.95 -1.28 24.43
CA LEU A 292 1.12 -2.23 25.16
C LEU A 292 0.13 -1.52 26.09
N ASP A 293 0.56 -0.47 26.81
CA ASP A 293 -0.32 0.35 27.64
C ASP A 293 -1.43 1.04 26.82
N LEU A 294 -1.08 1.61 25.66
CA LEU A 294 -2.06 2.21 24.75
C LEU A 294 -3.09 1.19 24.25
N TYR A 295 -2.65 -0.02 23.91
CA TYR A 295 -3.56 -1.10 23.55
C TYR A 295 -4.42 -1.55 24.73
N ALA A 296 -3.85 -1.65 25.94
CA ALA A 296 -4.57 -1.98 27.16
C ALA A 296 -5.68 -0.96 27.47
N ASP A 297 -5.38 0.34 27.33
CA ASP A 297 -6.37 1.40 27.46
C ASP A 297 -7.47 1.28 26.41
N TRP A 298 -7.11 1.02 25.14
CA TRP A 298 -8.10 0.78 24.10
C TRP A 298 -8.99 -0.43 24.44
N TYR A 299 -8.40 -1.54 24.87
CA TYR A 299 -9.12 -2.77 25.19
C TYR A 299 -10.04 -2.55 26.41
N LYS A 300 -9.58 -1.85 27.45
CA LYS A 300 -10.40 -1.49 28.61
C LYS A 300 -11.61 -0.65 28.19
N ASN A 301 -11.40 0.41 27.42
CA ASN A 301 -12.44 1.36 27.06
C ASN A 301 -13.46 0.79 26.06
N ASN A 302 -13.05 -0.16 25.20
CA ASN A 302 -13.91 -0.69 24.14
C ASN A 302 -14.45 -2.09 24.44
N ILE A 303 -13.68 -2.95 25.12
CA ILE A 303 -14.05 -4.32 25.49
C ILE A 303 -14.41 -4.41 26.98
N GLY A 304 -13.58 -3.83 27.86
CA GLY A 304 -13.81 -3.86 29.31
C GLY A 304 -15.12 -3.18 29.74
N GLU A 305 -15.49 -2.12 29.04
CA GLU A 305 -16.64 -1.25 29.35
C GLU A 305 -17.86 -1.48 28.44
N MET A 306 -17.90 -2.61 27.71
CA MET A 306 -18.96 -2.93 26.75
C MET A 306 -20.39 -2.86 27.30
N LYS A 307 -20.62 -3.14 28.60
CA LYS A 307 -21.96 -3.07 29.20
C LYS A 307 -22.63 -1.69 29.06
N PHE A 308 -21.84 -0.63 28.89
CA PHE A 308 -22.36 0.73 28.75
C PHE A 308 -22.78 1.05 27.31
N PHE A 309 -22.37 0.22 26.35
CA PHE A 309 -22.56 0.46 24.91
C PHE A 309 -23.45 -0.59 24.23
N PHE A 310 -23.56 -1.79 24.82
CA PHE A 310 -24.24 -2.94 24.22
C PHE A 310 -25.33 -3.53 25.11
N LYS A 311 -26.40 -4.00 24.46
CA LYS A 311 -27.42 -4.85 25.08
C LYS A 311 -26.85 -6.25 25.37
N ALA A 312 -27.59 -7.06 26.13
CA ALA A 312 -27.14 -8.40 26.52
C ALA A 312 -26.81 -9.31 25.34
N GLU A 313 -27.62 -9.28 24.27
CA GLU A 313 -27.40 -10.08 23.05
C GLU A 313 -26.16 -9.61 22.28
N GLU A 314 -26.05 -8.31 22.03
CA GLU A 314 -24.88 -7.68 21.40
C GLU A 314 -23.59 -7.98 22.18
N PHE A 315 -23.64 -7.90 23.50
CA PHE A 315 -22.53 -8.28 24.38
C PHE A 315 -22.17 -9.76 24.22
N HIS A 316 -23.17 -10.65 24.17
CA HIS A 316 -22.97 -12.08 23.98
C HIS A 316 -22.31 -12.38 22.62
N ASN A 317 -22.73 -11.71 21.56
CA ASN A 317 -22.14 -11.83 20.22
C ASN A 317 -20.65 -11.47 20.24
N ILE A 318 -20.27 -10.33 20.84
CA ILE A 318 -18.87 -9.93 20.94
C ILE A 318 -18.06 -10.92 21.80
N MET A 319 -18.60 -11.37 22.93
CA MET A 319 -17.90 -12.34 23.79
C MET A 319 -17.67 -13.68 23.08
N ASN A 320 -18.64 -14.16 22.30
CA ASN A 320 -18.48 -15.38 21.50
C ASN A 320 -17.42 -15.22 20.41
N LEU A 321 -17.33 -14.05 19.77
CA LEU A 321 -16.30 -13.77 18.78
C LEU A 321 -14.90 -13.71 19.41
N LEU A 322 -14.77 -13.06 20.57
CA LEU A 322 -13.51 -12.99 21.31
C LEU A 322 -13.05 -14.39 21.73
N ASP A 323 -13.95 -15.24 22.20
CA ASP A 323 -13.67 -16.64 22.54
C ASP A 323 -13.13 -17.43 21.33
N GLN A 324 -13.76 -17.28 20.16
CA GLN A 324 -13.30 -17.91 18.92
C GLN A 324 -11.91 -17.42 18.46
N CYS A 325 -11.51 -16.19 18.83
CA CYS A 325 -10.22 -15.62 18.45
C CYS A 325 -9.05 -16.13 19.33
N ILE A 326 -9.32 -16.68 20.53
CA ILE A 326 -8.27 -17.12 21.47
C ILE A 326 -7.29 -18.11 20.84
N ALA A 327 -7.77 -18.98 19.94
CA ALA A 327 -6.94 -19.99 19.29
C ALA A 327 -5.81 -19.37 18.44
N TYR A 328 -6.02 -18.17 17.90
CA TYR A 328 -5.04 -17.45 17.09
C TYR A 328 -4.04 -16.67 17.93
N GLU A 329 -4.36 -16.38 19.20
CA GLU A 329 -3.46 -15.63 20.07
C GLU A 329 -2.17 -16.41 20.33
N ALA A 330 -1.05 -15.81 19.94
CA ALA A 330 0.29 -16.36 20.05
C ALA A 330 1.24 -15.42 20.83
N GLU A 331 0.93 -14.13 20.87
CA GLU A 331 1.70 -13.10 21.57
C GLU A 331 1.31 -13.04 23.06
N LEU A 332 2.28 -13.27 23.95
CA LEU A 332 2.05 -13.34 25.38
C LEU A 332 1.50 -12.01 25.94
N ASP A 333 2.13 -10.89 25.61
CA ASP A 333 1.81 -9.59 26.21
C ASP A 333 0.36 -9.16 25.91
N TYR A 334 -0.08 -9.34 24.65
CA TYR A 334 -1.45 -9.03 24.25
C TYR A 334 -2.47 -9.95 24.94
N LEU A 335 -2.16 -11.25 25.07
CA LEU A 335 -3.05 -12.18 25.74
C LEU A 335 -3.08 -11.96 27.27
N GLU A 336 -1.99 -11.47 27.87
CA GLU A 336 -1.96 -11.05 29.27
C GLU A 336 -2.88 -9.86 29.52
N ILE A 337 -2.89 -8.86 28.63
CA ILE A 337 -3.85 -7.75 28.64
C ILE A 337 -5.29 -8.30 28.57
N HIS A 338 -5.56 -9.21 27.63
CA HIS A 338 -6.89 -9.83 27.47
C HIS A 338 -7.30 -10.65 28.68
N ALA A 339 -6.38 -11.25 29.43
CA ALA A 339 -6.68 -11.98 30.65
C ALA A 339 -6.87 -11.06 31.88
N ALA A 340 -6.09 -9.98 31.96
CA ALA A 340 -6.02 -9.12 33.15
C ALA A 340 -7.13 -8.05 33.21
N ILE A 341 -7.48 -7.42 32.09
CA ILE A 341 -8.43 -6.29 32.10
C ILE A 341 -9.84 -6.75 32.50
N SER A 342 -10.44 -6.15 33.51
CA SER A 342 -11.82 -6.50 33.89
C SER A 342 -12.82 -6.18 32.77
N ILE A 343 -13.72 -7.13 32.47
CA ILE A 343 -14.86 -6.91 31.57
C ILE A 343 -16.10 -6.84 32.42
N SER A 344 -16.77 -5.69 32.43
CA SER A 344 -18.00 -5.50 33.18
C SER A 344 -19.17 -6.11 32.41
N PRO A 345 -19.85 -7.14 32.93
CA PRO A 345 -20.95 -7.79 32.22
C PRO A 345 -22.29 -7.08 32.48
N PRO A 346 -23.23 -7.13 31.52
CA PRO A 346 -24.65 -6.96 31.80
C PRO A 346 -25.18 -8.04 32.76
N VAL A 347 -26.39 -7.84 33.30
CA VAL A 347 -27.06 -8.80 34.19
C VAL A 347 -27.16 -10.16 33.49
N LEU A 348 -26.85 -11.25 34.21
CA LEU A 348 -26.78 -12.64 33.72
C LEU A 348 -25.65 -12.97 32.73
N CYS A 349 -24.84 -12.00 32.27
CA CYS A 349 -23.71 -12.25 31.37
C CYS A 349 -22.38 -12.58 32.10
N GLY A 350 -22.37 -12.71 33.43
CA GLY A 350 -21.14 -12.94 34.19
C GLY A 350 -20.42 -14.26 33.86
N LYS A 351 -21.19 -15.33 33.58
CA LYS A 351 -20.62 -16.66 33.28
C LYS A 351 -19.81 -16.68 31.99
N ILE A 352 -20.28 -15.99 30.93
CA ILE A 352 -19.56 -15.96 29.65
C ILE A 352 -18.23 -15.20 29.77
N VAL A 353 -18.19 -14.12 30.55
CA VAL A 353 -16.95 -13.40 30.85
C VAL A 353 -15.96 -14.29 31.61
N GLN A 354 -16.42 -14.98 32.65
CA GLN A 354 -15.57 -15.90 33.42
C GLN A 354 -15.00 -17.03 32.54
N SER A 355 -15.83 -17.61 31.67
CA SER A 355 -15.41 -18.63 30.71
C SER A 355 -14.31 -18.12 29.78
N TYR A 356 -14.52 -16.97 29.12
CA TYR A 356 -13.54 -16.32 28.25
C TYR A 356 -12.22 -16.08 28.98
N LYS A 357 -12.25 -15.48 30.17
CA LYS A 357 -11.05 -15.20 30.98
C LYS A 357 -10.29 -16.46 31.38
N SER A 358 -11.01 -17.53 31.72
CA SER A 358 -10.40 -18.83 32.02
C SER A 358 -9.64 -19.39 30.82
N LYS A 359 -10.25 -19.31 29.62
CA LYS A 359 -9.63 -19.75 28.37
C LYS A 359 -8.41 -18.90 27.99
N CYS A 360 -8.44 -17.59 28.18
CA CYS A 360 -7.25 -16.74 27.99
C CYS A 360 -6.10 -17.19 28.92
N LYS A 361 -6.38 -17.44 30.21
CA LYS A 361 -5.38 -17.93 31.17
C LYS A 361 -4.85 -19.31 30.80
N GLN A 362 -5.71 -20.22 30.34
CA GLN A 362 -5.31 -21.53 29.88
C GLN A 362 -4.39 -21.42 28.65
N ARG A 363 -4.75 -20.58 27.68
CA ARG A 363 -3.92 -20.33 26.49
C ARG A 363 -2.57 -19.71 26.85
N LEU A 364 -2.52 -18.75 27.78
CA LEU A 364 -1.26 -18.20 28.31
C LEU A 364 -0.35 -19.29 28.87
N GLN A 365 -0.91 -20.22 29.65
CA GLN A 365 -0.14 -21.34 30.20
C GLN A 365 0.36 -22.29 29.10
N GLN A 366 -0.41 -22.51 28.05
CA GLN A 366 0.00 -23.33 26.90
C GLN A 366 1.19 -22.70 26.16
N ILE A 367 1.11 -21.41 25.86
CA ILE A 367 2.18 -20.68 25.16
C ILE A 367 3.45 -20.66 26.03
N LYS A 368 3.33 -20.38 27.34
CA LYS A 368 4.46 -20.41 28.29
C LYS A 368 5.12 -21.79 28.40
N LYS A 369 4.40 -22.87 28.11
CA LYS A 369 4.91 -24.25 28.04
C LYS A 369 5.46 -24.63 26.65
N GLY A 370 5.51 -23.70 25.70
CA GLY A 370 6.02 -23.93 24.34
C GLY A 370 5.01 -24.55 23.37
N ILE A 371 3.73 -24.68 23.74
CA ILE A 371 2.69 -25.21 22.87
C ILE A 371 2.14 -24.08 21.99
N LYS A 372 2.67 -23.96 20.77
CA LYS A 372 2.20 -23.00 19.75
C LYS A 372 1.04 -23.61 18.96
N GLY A 373 -0.19 -23.29 19.37
CA GLY A 373 -1.41 -23.62 18.62
C GLY A 373 -1.82 -25.10 18.58
N VAL A 374 -3.13 -25.36 18.55
CA VAL A 374 -3.70 -26.63 18.05
C VAL A 374 -3.84 -26.44 16.55
N GLY A 375 -3.42 -27.41 15.74
CA GLY A 375 -3.62 -27.36 14.28
C GLY A 375 -5.08 -27.03 13.98
N ILE A 376 -5.32 -25.82 13.47
CA ILE A 376 -6.62 -25.44 12.93
C ILE A 376 -6.67 -26.11 11.58
N ASP A 377 -7.12 -27.37 11.56
CA ASP A 377 -7.58 -28.02 10.33
C ASP A 377 -8.75 -27.18 9.82
N GLU A 378 -8.49 -26.29 8.86
CA GLU A 378 -9.50 -25.77 7.96
C GLU A 378 -9.89 -26.90 6.97
N SER A 379 -10.31 -28.06 7.49
CA SER A 379 -10.90 -29.10 6.65
C SER A 379 -12.28 -28.61 6.22
N ILE A 380 -12.34 -28.15 4.99
CA ILE A 380 -13.56 -27.90 4.24
C ILE A 380 -14.42 -29.17 4.32
N VAL A 381 -15.51 -29.12 5.10
CA VAL A 381 -16.57 -30.14 4.99
C VAL A 381 -17.33 -29.78 3.71
N ILE A 382 -16.98 -30.43 2.61
CA ILE A 382 -17.86 -30.50 1.45
C ILE A 382 -18.95 -31.48 1.84
N GLU A 383 -20.13 -30.97 2.18
CA GLU A 383 -21.34 -31.79 2.25
C GLU A 383 -21.72 -32.17 0.81
N ASP A 384 -21.22 -33.30 0.34
CA ASP A 384 -21.76 -33.95 -0.85
C ASP A 384 -23.20 -34.40 -0.53
N SER A 385 -24.15 -33.63 -1.05
CA SER A 385 -25.55 -34.01 -1.07
C SER A 385 -25.78 -34.95 -2.27
N ASN A 386 -26.13 -36.20 -1.97
CA ASN A 386 -26.73 -37.16 -2.91
C ASN A 386 -28.15 -36.74 -3.28
#